data_AF-A0A955EBW6-F1
#
_entry.id   AF-A0A955EBW6-F1
#
_cell.length_a   1.000
_cell.length_b   1.000
_cell.length_c   1.000
_cell.angle_alpha   90.00
_cell.angle_beta   90.00
_cell.angle_gamma   90.00
#
_symmetry.space_group_name_H-M   'P 1'
#
loop_
_entity.id
_entity.type
_entity.pdbx_description
1 polymer ?
#
loop_
_entity_poly.entity_id
_entity_poly.type
_entity_poly.pdbx_seq_one_letter_code
_entity_poly.pdbx_strand_id
1 'polypeptide(L)'
;KPAASVSPGCTPSDREREGEPRMYVCKVGGSAGIDLDSFCDDVAQLVRDGQRMIVVHGGSHETNRVAEALGHPPRFITSPSGYTSRHTDRRTLEIFEMVYCGSVNKGLVERLQARGVNAVGLSGIDGRIWEGRRKSSIRAQNGDRIRIVRDSYTGRVERVNKAFLDSLLDQGM
;
A
#
# COMPACT_ATOMS: atom_id res chain seq x y z
N LYS A 1 4.07 10.84 45.20
CA LYS A 1 4.65 9.49 45.02
C LYS A 1 3.52 8.47 45.13
N PRO A 2 3.49 7.36 44.36
CA PRO A 2 4.49 6.82 43.42
C PRO A 2 4.07 7.05 41.95
N ALA A 3 4.97 7.42 41.02
CA ALA A 3 6.03 6.63 40.38
C ALA A 3 5.48 5.41 39.60
N ALA A 4 5.09 5.64 38.35
CA ALA A 4 4.92 4.58 37.37
C ALA A 4 6.29 4.33 36.70
N SER A 5 6.72 3.08 36.82
CA SER A 5 8.02 2.54 36.43
C SER A 5 8.21 2.52 34.92
N VAL A 6 9.31 3.12 34.44
CA VAL A 6 9.83 2.86 33.09
C VAL A 6 10.52 1.50 33.12
N SER A 7 10.06 0.55 32.31
CA SER A 7 10.74 -0.72 32.08
C SER A 7 12.01 -0.48 31.25
N PRO A 8 13.19 -0.91 31.69
CA PRO A 8 14.44 -0.70 30.96
C PRO A 8 14.60 -1.81 29.92
N GLY A 9 14.33 -1.49 28.66
CA GLY A 9 14.47 -2.44 27.55
C GLY A 9 14.82 -1.81 26.21
N CYS A 10 15.16 -0.51 26.17
CA CYS A 10 15.69 0.10 24.96
C CYS A 10 17.22 -0.04 25.02
N THR A 11 17.74 -1.01 24.28
CA THR A 11 19.18 -1.07 24.00
C THR A 11 19.55 0.14 23.13
N PRO A 12 20.69 0.81 23.38
CA PRO A 12 21.10 1.96 22.60
C PRO A 12 21.72 1.50 21.27
N SER A 13 20.90 1.03 20.33
CA SER A 13 21.33 0.83 18.93
C SER A 13 21.06 2.02 18.03
N ASP A 14 20.21 2.96 18.45
CA ASP A 14 19.77 4.08 17.63
C ASP A 14 20.50 5.37 18.03
N ARG A 15 21.83 5.30 18.17
CA ARG A 15 22.64 6.52 18.15
C ARG A 15 22.68 6.99 16.70
N GLU A 16 21.71 7.85 16.38
CA GLU A 16 21.58 8.57 15.12
C GLU A 16 22.95 9.18 14.73
N ARG A 17 23.47 8.80 13.56
CA ARG A 17 24.65 9.46 12.98
C ARG A 17 24.16 10.73 12.28
N GLU A 18 24.59 11.88 12.77
CA GLU A 18 24.36 13.16 12.09
C GLU A 18 24.92 13.07 10.66
N GLY A 19 24.05 13.26 9.66
CA GLY A 19 24.43 13.36 8.24
C GLY A 19 24.05 12.18 7.33
N GLU A 20 23.48 11.07 7.84
CA GLU A 20 23.03 9.97 6.97
C GLU A 20 21.55 10.13 6.52
N PRO A 21 21.22 9.88 5.23
CA PRO A 21 19.84 9.88 4.73
C PRO A 21 18.93 8.92 5.51
N ARG A 22 17.81 9.42 6.04
CA ARG A 22 16.80 8.56 6.65
C ARG A 22 15.90 7.97 5.56
N MET A 23 15.43 6.74 5.79
CA MET A 23 14.43 6.10 4.94
C MET A 23 13.03 6.29 5.54
N TYR A 24 12.12 6.88 4.76
CA TYR A 24 10.72 7.03 5.11
C TYR A 24 9.85 6.11 4.25
N VAL A 25 8.88 5.46 4.89
CA VAL A 25 7.85 4.67 4.21
C VAL A 25 6.50 5.33 4.48
N CYS A 26 5.94 6.00 3.47
CA CYS A 26 4.72 6.78 3.59
C CYS A 26 3.54 6.06 2.94
N LYS A 27 2.45 5.85 3.69
CA LYS A 27 1.21 5.27 3.18
C LYS A 27 0.21 6.39 2.86
N VAL A 28 -0.04 6.64 1.58
CA VAL A 28 -1.18 7.48 1.16
C VAL A 28 -2.43 6.62 1.03
N GLY A 29 -3.56 7.12 1.54
CA GLY A 29 -4.85 6.42 1.55
C GLY A 29 -5.40 6.11 0.14
N GLY A 30 -6.62 5.60 0.08
CA GLY A 30 -7.34 5.39 -1.19
C GLY A 30 -8.82 5.77 -1.11
N SER A 31 -9.21 6.54 -0.10
CA SER A 31 -10.55 7.12 0.06
C SER A 31 -10.73 8.32 -0.85
N ALA A 32 -11.98 8.76 -1.04
CA ALA A 32 -12.27 10.03 -1.70
C ALA A 32 -11.66 11.21 -0.91
N GLY A 33 -11.36 12.30 -1.61
CA GLY A 33 -10.95 13.57 -1.00
C GLY A 33 -9.51 13.63 -0.48
N ILE A 34 -8.65 12.68 -0.87
CA ILE A 34 -7.23 12.75 -0.54
C ILE A 34 -6.57 13.84 -1.40
N ASP A 35 -5.95 14.81 -0.74
CA ASP A 35 -5.12 15.81 -1.40
C ASP A 35 -3.76 15.20 -1.78
N LEU A 36 -3.69 14.69 -3.01
CA LEU A 36 -2.48 14.09 -3.55
C LEU A 36 -1.42 15.14 -3.89
N ASP A 37 -1.79 16.38 -4.15
CA ASP A 37 -0.84 17.41 -4.54
C ASP A 37 -0.03 17.86 -3.33
N SER A 38 -0.70 18.21 -2.23
CA SER A 38 0.00 18.53 -0.97
C SER A 38 0.87 17.37 -0.50
N PHE A 39 0.39 16.12 -0.62
CA PHE A 39 1.21 14.94 -0.30
C PHE A 39 2.47 14.84 -1.18
N CYS A 40 2.35 15.09 -2.48
CA CYS A 40 3.50 15.06 -3.37
C CYS A 40 4.48 16.22 -3.13
N ASP A 41 3.98 17.39 -2.69
CA ASP A 41 4.81 18.52 -2.29
C ASP A 41 5.69 18.17 -1.06
N ASP A 42 5.10 17.52 -0.06
CA ASP A 42 5.83 17.05 1.13
C ASP A 42 6.87 15.97 0.78
N VAL A 43 6.50 14.99 -0.05
CA VAL A 43 7.43 13.95 -0.53
C VAL A 43 8.59 14.59 -1.29
N ALA A 44 8.30 15.54 -2.18
CA ALA A 44 9.33 16.21 -2.95
C ALA A 44 10.25 17.06 -2.07
N GLN A 45 9.74 17.68 -1.01
CA GLN A 45 10.57 18.39 -0.05
C GLN A 45 11.52 17.44 0.69
N LEU A 46 11.03 16.30 1.18
CA LEU A 46 11.87 15.30 1.85
C LEU A 46 12.98 14.75 0.94
N VAL A 47 12.65 14.50 -0.34
CA VAL A 47 13.68 14.07 -1.32
C VAL A 47 14.71 15.17 -1.55
N ARG A 48 14.30 16.44 -1.67
CA ARG A 48 15.23 17.59 -1.78
C ARG A 48 16.14 17.73 -0.55
N ASP A 49 15.63 17.40 0.63
CA ASP A 49 16.38 17.40 1.89
C ASP A 49 17.28 16.14 2.04
N GLY A 50 17.45 15.37 0.96
CA GLY A 50 18.35 14.21 0.89
C GLY A 50 17.78 12.94 1.54
N GLN A 51 16.48 12.89 1.82
CA GLN A 51 15.85 11.72 2.42
C GLN A 51 15.45 10.68 1.38
N ARG A 52 15.50 9.40 1.76
CA ARG A 52 15.07 8.28 0.91
C ARG A 52 13.59 8.01 1.13
N MET A 53 12.80 7.96 0.06
CA MET A 53 11.34 7.85 0.14
C MET A 53 10.81 6.56 -0.51
N ILE A 54 9.97 5.82 0.22
CA ILE A 54 9.13 4.76 -0.33
C ILE A 54 7.67 5.17 -0.12
N VAL A 55 6.91 5.30 -1.21
CA VAL A 55 5.48 5.61 -1.16
C VAL A 55 4.66 4.37 -1.44
N VAL A 56 3.73 4.06 -0.54
CA VAL A 56 2.71 3.01 -0.72
C VAL A 56 1.35 3.69 -0.85
N HIS A 57 0.59 3.39 -1.91
CA HIS A 57 -0.70 4.05 -2.15
C HIS A 57 -1.89 3.10 -2.08
N GLY A 58 -3.08 3.68 -1.84
CA GLY A 58 -4.37 3.00 -1.98
C GLY A 58 -4.99 3.28 -3.35
N GLY A 59 -6.29 2.99 -3.48
CA GLY A 59 -7.06 3.26 -4.70
C GLY A 59 -8.50 2.75 -4.62
N SER A 60 -9.03 2.55 -3.41
CA SER A 60 -10.28 1.81 -3.20
C SER A 60 -11.51 2.57 -3.68
N HIS A 61 -11.53 3.90 -3.54
CA HIS A 61 -12.60 4.74 -4.05
C HIS A 61 -12.64 4.71 -5.58
N GLU A 62 -11.51 4.98 -6.23
CA GLU A 62 -11.41 4.93 -7.70
C GLU A 62 -11.72 3.54 -8.26
N THR A 63 -11.30 2.48 -7.57
CA THR A 63 -11.62 1.12 -7.98
C THR A 63 -13.12 0.85 -7.93
N ASN A 64 -13.83 1.36 -6.91
CA ASN A 64 -15.29 1.25 -6.86
C ASN A 64 -15.94 1.97 -8.04
N ARG A 65 -15.55 3.22 -8.28
CA ARG A 65 -16.08 4.05 -9.37
C ARG A 65 -15.89 3.39 -10.74
N VAL A 66 -14.69 2.89 -11.02
CA VAL A 66 -14.38 2.21 -12.29
C VAL A 66 -15.10 0.87 -12.39
N ALA A 67 -15.17 0.11 -11.29
CA ALA A 67 -15.88 -1.18 -11.28
C ALA A 67 -17.38 -1.01 -11.57
N GLU A 68 -18.03 0.01 -11.00
CA GLU A 68 -19.42 0.37 -11.31
C GLU A 68 -19.59 0.77 -12.78
N ALA A 69 -18.72 1.64 -13.29
CA ALA A 69 -18.76 2.08 -14.68
C ALA A 69 -18.56 0.94 -15.69
N LEU A 70 -17.80 -0.10 -15.32
CA LEU A 70 -17.57 -1.29 -16.14
C LEU A 70 -18.65 -2.38 -15.94
N GLY A 71 -19.72 -2.09 -15.20
CA GLY A 71 -20.82 -3.03 -14.97
C GLY A 71 -20.47 -4.21 -14.04
N HIS A 72 -19.41 -4.09 -13.24
CA HIS A 72 -18.96 -5.11 -12.28
C HIS A 72 -18.88 -4.52 -10.87
N PRO A 73 -20.03 -4.16 -10.25
CA PRO A 73 -20.05 -3.39 -9.01
C PRO A 73 -19.32 -4.10 -7.85
N PRO A 74 -18.69 -3.34 -6.94
CA PRO A 74 -18.00 -3.87 -5.77
C PRO A 74 -18.85 -4.81 -4.93
N ARG A 75 -18.29 -5.99 -4.62
CA ARG A 75 -18.86 -6.93 -3.66
C ARG A 75 -17.94 -7.03 -2.45
N PHE A 76 -18.53 -7.24 -1.27
CA PHE A 76 -17.81 -7.35 0.00
C PHE A 76 -18.18 -8.64 0.74
N ILE A 77 -17.21 -9.17 1.47
CA ILE A 77 -17.32 -10.35 2.33
C ILE A 77 -16.97 -9.94 3.75
N THR A 78 -17.89 -10.22 4.67
CA THR A 78 -17.68 -10.08 6.12
C THR A 78 -17.35 -11.44 6.72
N SER A 79 -16.29 -11.55 7.49
CA SER A 79 -15.94 -12.79 8.21
C SER A 79 -16.80 -12.99 9.46
N PRO A 80 -16.86 -14.21 10.04
CA PRO A 80 -17.48 -14.42 11.35
C PRO A 80 -16.88 -13.58 12.49
N SER A 81 -15.66 -13.06 12.32
CA SER A 81 -15.02 -12.15 13.27
C SER A 81 -15.40 -10.68 13.05
N GLY A 82 -16.33 -10.38 12.13
CA GLY A 82 -16.77 -9.02 11.79
C GLY A 82 -15.87 -8.28 10.80
N TYR A 83 -14.78 -8.88 10.32
CA TYR A 83 -13.86 -8.22 9.41
C TYR A 83 -14.42 -8.22 7.98
N THR A 84 -14.61 -7.03 7.40
CA THR A 84 -15.12 -6.87 6.03
C THR A 84 -13.99 -6.59 5.04
N SER A 85 -13.99 -7.32 3.94
CA SER A 85 -13.02 -7.19 2.85
C SER A 85 -13.70 -7.27 1.49
N ARG A 86 -13.08 -6.72 0.45
CA ARG A 86 -13.58 -6.85 -0.92
C ARG A 86 -13.57 -8.31 -1.36
N HIS A 87 -14.65 -8.77 -1.99
CA HIS A 87 -14.65 -10.00 -2.77
C HIS A 87 -13.93 -9.74 -4.09
N THR A 88 -12.67 -10.15 -4.16
CA THR A 88 -11.83 -9.94 -5.34
C THR A 88 -11.86 -11.20 -6.19
N ASP A 89 -12.87 -11.36 -7.05
CA ASP A 89 -12.83 -12.39 -8.10
C ASP A 89 -11.82 -12.00 -9.21
N ARG A 90 -11.70 -12.83 -10.26
CA ARG A 90 -10.76 -12.58 -11.35
C ARG A 90 -11.01 -11.24 -12.04
N ARG A 91 -12.26 -10.91 -12.33
CA ARG A 91 -12.63 -9.66 -13.00
C ARG A 91 -12.39 -8.45 -12.09
N THR A 92 -12.71 -8.56 -10.80
CA THR A 92 -12.39 -7.53 -9.81
C THR A 92 -10.90 -7.30 -9.69
N LEU A 93 -10.07 -8.36 -9.78
CA LEU A 93 -8.61 -8.23 -9.75
C LEU A 93 -8.08 -7.46 -10.97
N GLU A 94 -8.56 -7.76 -12.18
CA GLU A 94 -8.20 -7.01 -13.39
C GLU A 94 -8.54 -5.52 -13.26
N ILE A 95 -9.73 -5.21 -12.72
CA ILE A 95 -10.13 -3.81 -12.48
C ILE A 95 -9.24 -3.17 -11.42
N PHE A 96 -8.90 -3.92 -10.38
CA PHE A 96 -7.97 -3.46 -9.35
C PHE A 96 -6.60 -3.14 -9.96
N GLU A 97 -6.07 -3.99 -10.83
CA GLU A 97 -4.79 -3.77 -11.53
C GLU A 97 -4.85 -2.54 -12.45
N MET A 98 -5.91 -2.39 -13.26
CA MET A 98 -6.10 -1.22 -14.12
C MET A 98 -6.08 0.10 -13.33
N VAL A 99 -6.71 0.11 -12.15
CA VAL A 99 -6.83 1.34 -11.35
C VAL A 99 -5.61 1.55 -10.47
N TYR A 100 -5.23 0.57 -9.66
CA TYR A 100 -4.11 0.71 -8.74
C TYR A 100 -2.80 0.84 -9.52
N CYS A 101 -2.48 -0.10 -10.39
CA CYS A 101 -1.18 -0.14 -11.08
C CYS A 101 -1.13 0.81 -12.29
N GLY A 102 -2.29 1.13 -12.86
CA GLY A 102 -2.44 2.13 -13.91
C GLY A 102 -2.70 3.52 -13.33
N SER A 103 -3.96 3.94 -13.33
CA SER A 103 -4.33 5.35 -13.16
C SER A 103 -3.80 5.98 -11.86
N VAL A 104 -3.91 5.30 -10.71
CA VAL A 104 -3.47 5.85 -9.43
C VAL A 104 -1.95 5.86 -9.33
N ASN A 105 -1.29 4.75 -9.63
CA ASN A 105 0.17 4.65 -9.57
C ASN A 105 0.84 5.66 -10.51
N LYS A 106 0.40 5.71 -11.77
CA LYS A 106 1.00 6.61 -12.76
C LYS A 106 0.62 8.07 -12.52
N GLY A 107 -0.56 8.35 -11.98
CA GLY A 107 -0.93 9.70 -11.56
C GLY A 107 -0.10 10.24 -10.39
N LEU A 108 0.37 9.39 -9.48
CA LEU A 108 1.33 9.76 -8.43
C LEU A 108 2.72 10.00 -9.01
N VAL A 109 3.18 9.10 -9.88
CA VAL A 109 4.48 9.25 -10.57
C VAL A 109 4.51 10.56 -11.35
N GLU A 110 3.51 10.85 -12.15
CA GLU A 110 3.39 12.10 -12.91
C GLU A 110 3.51 13.34 -12.00
N ARG A 111 2.78 13.36 -10.88
CA ARG A 111 2.81 14.48 -9.91
C ARG A 111 4.18 14.68 -9.26
N LEU A 112 4.87 13.58 -8.95
CA LEU A 112 6.21 13.62 -8.36
C LEU A 112 7.26 14.05 -9.39
N GLN A 113 7.16 13.55 -10.63
CA GLN A 113 8.01 13.95 -11.74
C GLN A 113 7.86 15.45 -12.04
N ALA A 114 6.63 15.98 -12.01
CA ALA A 114 6.36 17.42 -12.15
C ALA A 114 7.01 18.28 -11.03
N ARG A 115 7.38 17.66 -9.89
CA ARG A 115 8.07 18.30 -8.76
C ARG A 115 9.58 18.01 -8.74
N GLY A 116 10.11 17.43 -9.80
CA GLY A 116 11.53 17.10 -9.95
C GLY A 116 11.98 15.86 -9.17
N VAL A 117 11.05 15.04 -8.69
CA VAL A 117 11.37 13.74 -8.06
C VAL A 117 11.35 12.66 -9.13
N ASN A 118 12.48 11.94 -9.28
CA ASN A 118 12.59 10.85 -10.25
C ASN A 118 11.88 9.56 -9.78
N ALA A 119 10.56 9.64 -9.61
CA ALA A 119 9.76 8.55 -9.08
C ALA A 119 9.57 7.40 -10.10
N VAL A 120 9.65 6.17 -9.60
CA VAL A 120 9.29 4.94 -10.34
C VAL A 120 8.05 4.28 -9.72
N GLY A 121 7.03 4.06 -10.55
CA GLY A 121 5.77 3.45 -10.11
C GLY A 121 5.76 1.95 -10.39
N LEU A 122 5.67 1.14 -9.33
CA LEU A 122 5.74 -0.32 -9.40
C LEU A 122 4.57 -0.98 -8.64
N SER A 123 4.36 -2.25 -8.94
CA SER A 123 3.42 -3.15 -8.29
C SER A 123 4.15 -4.37 -7.71
N GLY A 124 3.45 -5.19 -6.94
CA GLY A 124 4.05 -6.39 -6.33
C GLY A 124 4.59 -7.42 -7.31
N ILE A 125 4.05 -7.46 -8.53
CA ILE A 125 4.46 -8.43 -9.56
C ILE A 125 5.77 -8.02 -10.24
N ASP A 126 6.09 -6.72 -10.23
CA ASP A 126 7.32 -6.19 -10.81
C ASP A 126 8.50 -6.61 -9.92
N GLY A 127 9.47 -7.35 -10.48
CA GLY A 127 10.64 -7.82 -9.73
C GLY A 127 10.32 -8.68 -8.50
N ARG A 128 9.07 -9.15 -8.36
CA ARG A 128 8.54 -9.80 -7.14
C ARG A 128 8.76 -8.93 -5.89
N ILE A 129 8.53 -7.61 -5.98
CA ILE A 129 8.71 -6.65 -4.89
C ILE A 129 8.07 -7.14 -3.59
N TRP A 130 6.88 -7.73 -3.65
CA TRP A 130 6.32 -8.43 -2.51
C TRP A 130 5.65 -9.73 -2.91
N GLU A 131 5.71 -10.69 -2.01
CA GLU A 131 5.14 -12.01 -2.18
C GLU A 131 4.38 -12.42 -0.94
N GLY A 132 3.42 -13.32 -1.11
CA GLY A 132 2.55 -13.70 -0.03
C GLY A 132 1.74 -14.94 -0.33
N ARG A 133 0.92 -15.31 0.66
CA ARG A 133 0.04 -16.46 0.58
C ARG A 133 -1.38 -16.02 0.28
N ARG A 134 -1.93 -16.55 -0.81
CA ARG A 134 -3.35 -16.43 -1.12
C ARG A 134 -4.17 -17.19 -0.07
N LYS A 135 -5.27 -16.59 0.39
CA LYS A 135 -6.28 -17.26 1.21
C LYS A 135 -7.09 -18.20 0.30
N SER A 136 -6.80 -19.50 0.35
CA SER A 136 -7.47 -20.51 -0.49
C SER A 136 -8.96 -20.68 -0.16
N SER A 137 -9.35 -20.33 1.06
CA SER A 137 -10.74 -20.32 1.52
C SER A 137 -10.98 -19.18 2.50
N ILE A 138 -12.04 -18.41 2.29
CA ILE A 138 -12.49 -17.35 3.19
C ILE A 138 -13.85 -17.75 3.76
N ARG A 139 -14.00 -17.70 5.09
CA ARG A 139 -15.29 -17.88 5.76
C ARG A 139 -16.04 -16.55 5.68
N ALA A 140 -17.19 -16.55 5.02
CA ALA A 140 -18.08 -15.40 4.87
C ALA A 140 -19.34 -15.61 5.73
N GLN A 141 -19.68 -14.63 6.55
CA GLN A 141 -20.93 -14.56 7.29
C GLN A 141 -22.02 -13.97 6.39
N ASN A 142 -23.17 -14.62 6.31
CA ASN A 142 -24.36 -14.14 5.61
C ASN A 142 -25.60 -14.48 6.46
N GLY A 143 -26.13 -13.48 7.18
CA GLY A 143 -27.10 -13.71 8.24
C GLY A 143 -26.54 -14.64 9.30
N ASP A 144 -27.27 -15.70 9.66
CA ASP A 144 -26.82 -16.73 10.61
C ASP A 144 -25.96 -17.85 9.97
N ARG A 145 -25.74 -17.80 8.64
CA ARG A 145 -25.03 -18.86 7.91
C ARG A 145 -23.60 -18.48 7.58
N ILE A 146 -22.71 -19.48 7.63
CA ILE A 146 -21.32 -19.36 7.19
C ILE A 146 -21.18 -20.03 5.81
N ARG A 147 -20.62 -19.30 4.84
CA ARG A 147 -20.25 -19.81 3.51
C ARG A 147 -18.74 -19.83 3.33
N ILE A 148 -18.24 -20.78 2.54
CA ILE A 148 -16.83 -20.83 2.15
C ILE A 148 -16.67 -20.25 0.75
N VAL A 149 -15.91 -19.16 0.65
CA VAL A 149 -15.57 -18.50 -0.62
C VAL A 149 -14.17 -18.95 -1.05
N ARG A 150 -14.03 -19.47 -2.28
CA ARG A 150 -12.76 -20.01 -2.82
C ARG A 150 -12.24 -19.28 -4.07
N ASP A 151 -13.05 -18.42 -4.66
CA ASP A 151 -12.76 -17.66 -5.88
C ASP A 151 -12.17 -16.27 -5.60
N SER A 152 -11.93 -15.92 -4.33
CA SER A 152 -11.32 -14.64 -3.95
C SER A 152 -9.80 -14.69 -4.10
N TYR A 153 -9.22 -13.71 -4.77
CA TYR A 153 -7.79 -13.49 -4.95
C TYR A 153 -7.26 -12.46 -3.95
N THR A 154 -7.32 -12.82 -2.67
CA THR A 154 -6.80 -12.01 -1.56
C THR A 154 -5.81 -12.80 -0.74
N GLY A 155 -4.91 -12.13 -0.03
CA GLY A 155 -3.80 -12.79 0.66
C GLY A 155 -3.16 -11.93 1.74
N ARG A 156 -2.05 -12.44 2.28
CA ARG A 156 -1.17 -11.72 3.19
C ARG A 156 0.21 -11.65 2.57
N VAL A 157 0.82 -10.47 2.55
CA VAL A 157 2.24 -10.31 2.21
C VAL A 157 3.08 -10.95 3.30
N GLU A 158 4.04 -11.79 2.91
CA GLU A 158 4.96 -12.53 3.79
C GLU A 158 6.43 -12.17 3.52
N ARG A 159 6.76 -11.67 2.31
CA ARG A 159 8.12 -11.29 1.92
C ARG A 159 8.14 -10.02 1.10
N VAL A 160 9.24 -9.28 1.20
CA VAL A 160 9.56 -8.10 0.39
C VAL A 160 10.96 -8.30 -0.22
N ASN A 161 11.09 -8.04 -1.52
CA ASN A 161 12.38 -8.05 -2.21
C ASN A 161 13.14 -6.74 -1.91
N LYS A 162 13.72 -6.66 -0.70
CA LYS A 162 14.43 -5.47 -0.22
C LYS A 162 15.61 -5.11 -1.13
N ALA A 163 16.38 -6.10 -1.59
CA ALA A 163 17.54 -5.87 -2.44
C ALA A 163 17.18 -5.12 -3.75
N PHE A 164 16.02 -5.44 -4.32
CA PHE A 164 15.51 -4.72 -5.49
C PHE A 164 15.06 -3.29 -5.18
N LEU A 165 14.46 -3.05 -4.02
CA LEU A 165 14.10 -1.67 -3.61
C LEU A 165 15.35 -0.84 -3.29
N ASP A 166 16.31 -1.42 -2.57
CA ASP A 166 17.59 -0.76 -2.26
C ASP A 166 18.33 -0.36 -3.54
N SER A 167 18.35 -1.23 -4.57
CA SER A 167 19.05 -0.93 -5.82
C SER A 167 18.42 0.23 -6.61
N LEU A 168 17.11 0.46 -6.49
CA LEU A 168 16.44 1.62 -7.07
C LEU A 168 16.77 2.89 -6.27
N LEU A 169 16.73 2.80 -4.95
CA LEU A 169 17.04 3.93 -4.06
C LEU A 169 18.51 4.37 -4.20
N ASP A 170 19.44 3.43 -4.39
CA ASP A 170 20.85 3.72 -4.62
C ASP A 170 21.12 4.39 -5.98
N GLN A 171 20.18 4.27 -6.93
CA GLN A 171 20.19 5.01 -8.19
C GLN A 171 19.53 6.40 -8.08
N GLY A 172 19.07 6.79 -6.89
CA GLY A 172 18.40 8.07 -6.64
C GLY A 172 16.94 8.12 -7.10
N MET A 173 16.27 6.97 -7.20
CA MET A 173 14.82 6.88 -7.43
C MET A 173 14.02 6.88 -6.13
#